data_AF-A0A914UZ37-F1
#
_entry.id   AF-A0A914UZ37-F1
#
_cell.length_a   1.000
_cell.length_b   1.000
_cell.length_c   1.000
_cell.angle_alpha   90.00
_cell.angle_beta   90.00
_cell.angle_gamma   90.00
#
_symmetry.space_group_name_H-M   'P 1'
#
loop_
_entity.id
_entity.type
_entity.pdbx_description
1 polymer ?
#
loop_
_entity_poly.entity_id
_entity_poly.type
_entity_poly.pdbx_seq_one_letter_code
_entity_poly.pdbx_strand_id
1 'polypeptide(L)'
;MGRKGDSSPRSPPKCPPKHEYDEKLKMISLYSACGSCSCVGWKKPADFDEIKIEENCSWTDAVSFSSDCQGCGHPLEKHIEKVRELSNDLISRLATMVADVDVLYHRIQQEDDSDTKQVYYYLFRVLRKCVQNRCDLELDSPFGCPPFEQVPIAHILANFVALKNESASASAHESDFETAALISQCLSAWTLETPSTHHFRIAEMNHSRKVDDELSQYKIGYARWLQFCRTPTVCKSLPRHDMLAIFGRNFLRLVLPAFAEDLKRRLDQETDDSSQRERVMREVPGFLRDLETELSKKDTPLVDSKYAPKLPKGVKRPTALTISADYRPLNVDTTTAVQGLEPEEDMDAHDFI
;
A
#
# COMPACT_ATOMS: atom_id res chain seq x y z
N MET A 1 -22.53 34.19 60.60
CA MET A 1 -23.35 33.61 59.51
C MET A 1 -22.76 34.07 58.19
N GLY A 2 -22.19 33.17 57.39
CA GLY A 2 -21.66 33.49 56.06
C GLY A 2 -21.44 32.19 55.29
N ARG A 3 -22.37 31.84 54.40
CA ARG A 3 -22.34 30.63 53.58
C ARG A 3 -21.32 30.82 52.45
N LYS A 4 -20.38 29.86 52.32
CA LYS A 4 -19.53 29.70 51.13
C LYS A 4 -20.38 29.15 49.99
N GLY A 5 -20.23 29.77 48.81
CA GLY A 5 -20.80 29.29 47.56
C GLY A 5 -20.06 28.03 47.10
N ASP A 6 -20.85 27.07 46.65
CA ASP A 6 -20.42 25.78 46.15
C ASP A 6 -20.22 25.89 44.63
N SER A 7 -18.98 25.79 44.17
CA SER A 7 -18.61 25.77 42.76
C SER A 7 -18.30 24.32 42.34
N SER A 8 -19.31 23.62 41.82
CA SER A 8 -19.11 22.33 41.16
C SER A 8 -18.38 22.50 39.82
N PRO A 9 -17.40 21.65 39.49
CA PRO A 9 -16.78 21.63 38.18
C PRO A 9 -17.77 21.05 37.15
N ARG A 10 -18.01 21.79 36.05
CA ARG A 10 -18.79 21.30 34.91
C ARG A 10 -18.01 20.15 34.26
N SER A 11 -18.64 18.98 34.17
CA SER A 11 -18.14 17.86 33.40
C SER A 11 -18.13 18.20 31.89
N PRO A 12 -17.13 17.73 31.13
CA PRO A 12 -17.09 17.92 29.68
C PRO A 12 -18.27 17.18 29.01
N PRO A 13 -18.80 17.73 27.91
CA PRO A 13 -19.97 17.15 27.26
C PRO A 13 -19.63 15.81 26.61
N LYS A 14 -20.39 14.77 26.97
CA LYS A 14 -20.35 13.45 26.32
C LYS A 14 -20.80 13.56 24.86
N CYS A 15 -20.07 12.93 23.95
CA CYS A 15 -20.30 13.03 22.51
C CYS A 15 -21.61 12.33 22.05
N PRO A 16 -22.49 12.97 21.26
CA PRO A 16 -23.79 12.42 20.84
C PRO A 16 -23.79 11.71 19.45
N PRO A 17 -24.75 10.81 19.16
CA PRO A 17 -24.67 9.78 18.10
C PRO A 17 -25.22 10.17 16.71
N LYS A 18 -25.05 11.43 16.26
CA LYS A 18 -25.22 11.85 14.83
C LYS A 18 -23.88 12.09 14.12
N HIS A 19 -22.82 11.53 14.71
CA HIS A 19 -21.44 11.97 14.57
C HIS A 19 -20.83 11.76 13.18
N GLU A 20 -21.07 10.60 12.56
CA GLU A 20 -20.27 10.16 11.42
C GLU A 20 -20.51 10.98 10.15
N TYR A 21 -21.73 11.44 9.89
CA TYR A 21 -22.03 12.27 8.72
C TYR A 21 -21.45 13.68 8.87
N ASP A 22 -21.60 14.28 10.05
CA ASP A 22 -21.08 15.61 10.34
C ASP A 22 -19.54 15.64 10.34
N GLU A 23 -18.91 14.60 10.86
CA GLU A 23 -17.48 14.35 10.79
C GLU A 23 -16.99 14.32 9.33
N LYS A 24 -17.65 13.55 8.45
CA LYS A 24 -17.33 13.50 7.02
C LYS A 24 -17.41 14.89 6.36
N LEU A 25 -18.46 15.67 6.66
CA LEU A 25 -18.60 17.02 6.13
C LEU A 25 -17.47 17.94 6.60
N LYS A 26 -17.10 17.89 7.88
CA LYS A 26 -16.00 18.68 8.45
C LYS A 26 -14.67 18.29 7.80
N MET A 27 -14.39 17.01 7.59
CA MET A 27 -13.20 16.56 6.86
C MET A 27 -13.14 17.11 5.44
N ILE A 28 -14.23 16.98 4.67
CA ILE A 28 -14.30 17.48 3.29
C ILE A 28 -14.15 19.01 3.23
N SER A 29 -14.58 19.73 4.26
CA SER A 29 -14.50 21.20 4.31
C SER A 29 -13.07 21.73 4.12
N LEU A 30 -12.05 20.98 4.53
CA LEU A 30 -10.62 21.32 4.37
C LEU A 30 -10.22 21.53 2.90
N TYR A 31 -10.96 20.92 1.97
CA TYR A 31 -10.68 20.92 0.53
C TYR A 31 -11.84 21.44 -0.31
N SER A 32 -12.88 21.99 0.30
CA SER A 32 -14.07 22.48 -0.39
C SER A 32 -14.10 24.01 -0.47
N ALA A 33 -14.42 24.51 -1.65
CA ALA A 33 -14.52 25.94 -1.90
C ALA A 33 -15.66 26.58 -1.09
N CYS A 34 -15.41 27.79 -0.59
CA CYS A 34 -16.39 28.60 0.11
C CYS A 34 -17.49 29.07 -0.85
N GLY A 35 -18.75 29.01 -0.43
CA GLY A 35 -19.89 29.52 -1.21
C GLY A 35 -19.90 31.04 -1.40
N SER A 36 -19.16 31.78 -0.57
CA SER A 36 -19.22 33.25 -0.51
C SER A 36 -17.95 33.97 -1.04
N CYS A 37 -16.87 33.25 -1.33
CA CYS A 37 -15.59 33.86 -1.73
C CYS A 37 -14.70 32.88 -2.52
N SER A 38 -13.47 33.29 -2.86
CA SER A 38 -12.49 32.48 -3.61
C SER A 38 -11.68 31.50 -2.74
N CYS A 39 -12.04 31.32 -1.46
CA CYS A 39 -11.36 30.39 -0.57
C CYS A 39 -11.61 28.93 -1.02
N VAL A 40 -10.56 28.11 -1.10
CA VAL A 40 -10.59 26.74 -1.66
C VAL A 40 -10.67 25.64 -0.59
N GLY A 41 -10.73 26.00 0.67
CA GLY A 41 -10.75 25.07 1.79
C GLY A 41 -10.85 25.78 3.13
N TRP A 42 -11.59 25.21 4.06
CA TRP A 42 -11.68 25.73 5.42
C TRP A 42 -10.35 25.50 6.14
N LYS A 43 -9.79 26.55 6.75
CA LYS A 43 -8.56 26.49 7.54
C LYS A 43 -8.91 26.51 9.03
N LYS A 44 -8.31 25.60 9.78
CA LYS A 44 -8.48 25.47 11.23
C LYS A 44 -8.12 26.80 11.95
N PRO A 45 -8.78 27.13 13.07
CA PRO A 45 -8.39 28.27 13.91
C PRO A 45 -6.94 28.16 14.40
N ALA A 46 -6.28 29.28 14.67
CA ALA A 46 -4.87 29.31 15.08
C ALA A 46 -4.63 28.70 16.48
N ASP A 47 -5.63 28.74 17.35
CA ASP A 47 -5.63 28.14 18.69
C ASP A 47 -5.94 26.63 18.65
N PHE A 48 -6.16 26.05 17.47
CA PHE A 48 -6.60 24.67 17.35
C PHE A 48 -5.54 23.66 17.78
N ASP A 49 -4.26 23.93 17.47
CA ASP A 49 -3.16 23.03 17.83
C ASP A 49 -2.85 23.05 19.35
N GLU A 50 -3.33 24.07 20.06
CA GLU A 50 -3.27 24.14 21.53
C GLU A 50 -4.38 23.32 22.21
N ILE A 51 -5.42 22.91 21.46
CA ILE A 51 -6.53 22.11 21.99
C ILE A 51 -6.05 20.67 22.18
N LYS A 52 -5.93 20.25 23.45
CA LYS A 52 -5.71 18.83 23.79
C LYS A 52 -6.93 18.01 23.40
N ILE A 53 -6.86 17.35 22.24
CA ILE A 53 -7.84 16.36 21.82
C ILE A 53 -7.58 15.07 22.64
N GLU A 54 -8.62 14.52 23.27
CA GLU A 54 -8.51 13.25 24.01
C GLU A 54 -8.10 12.11 23.06
N GLU A 55 -7.43 11.07 23.57
CA GLU A 55 -6.85 9.96 22.78
C GLU A 55 -7.84 9.20 21.88
N ASN A 56 -9.16 9.43 22.03
CA ASN A 56 -10.23 8.80 21.22
C ASN A 56 -11.15 9.81 20.51
N CYS A 57 -10.80 11.09 20.48
CA CYS A 57 -11.57 12.13 19.80
C CYS A 57 -10.92 12.52 18.47
N SER A 58 -11.75 12.78 17.46
CA SER A 58 -11.29 13.39 16.21
C SER A 58 -11.25 14.91 16.36
N TRP A 59 -10.38 15.56 15.59
CA TRP A 59 -10.35 17.03 15.52
C TRP A 59 -11.72 17.60 15.10
N THR A 60 -12.51 16.82 14.36
CA THR A 60 -13.86 17.17 13.94
C THR A 60 -14.82 17.37 15.11
N ASP A 61 -14.49 16.87 16.29
CA ASP A 61 -15.38 16.86 17.46
C ASP A 61 -15.26 18.18 18.23
N ALA A 62 -14.07 18.76 18.19
CA ALA A 62 -13.75 20.06 18.78
C ALA A 62 -14.24 21.25 17.93
N VAL A 63 -14.53 21.06 16.64
CA VAL A 63 -14.91 22.13 15.71
C VAL A 63 -16.42 22.20 15.51
N SER A 64 -17.01 23.39 15.62
CA SER A 64 -18.41 23.66 15.28
C SER A 64 -18.57 24.02 13.80
N PHE A 65 -19.75 23.80 13.22
CA PHE A 65 -20.08 24.32 11.87
C PHE A 65 -20.08 25.85 11.80
N SER A 66 -20.23 26.52 12.94
CA SER A 66 -20.13 27.98 13.07
C SER A 66 -18.71 28.50 13.25
N SER A 67 -17.70 27.62 13.30
CA SER A 67 -16.31 28.03 13.45
C SER A 67 -15.81 28.72 12.18
N ASP A 68 -15.28 29.94 12.33
CA ASP A 68 -14.82 30.76 11.23
C ASP A 68 -13.50 30.23 10.64
N CYS A 69 -13.42 30.25 9.31
CA CYS A 69 -12.22 29.89 8.56
C CYS A 69 -11.13 30.92 8.81
N GLN A 70 -9.95 30.50 9.28
CA GLN A 70 -8.80 31.41 9.46
C GLN A 70 -8.40 32.11 8.14
N GLY A 71 -8.63 31.46 6.99
CA GLY A 71 -8.27 32.00 5.68
C GLY A 71 -9.22 33.04 5.09
N CYS A 72 -10.52 32.97 5.38
CA CYS A 72 -11.51 33.87 4.77
C CYS A 72 -12.54 34.49 5.72
N GLY A 73 -12.53 34.11 7.00
CA GLY A 73 -13.45 34.61 8.02
C GLY A 73 -14.89 34.11 7.89
N HIS A 74 -15.22 33.26 6.90
CA HIS A 74 -16.55 32.68 6.76
C HIS A 74 -16.67 31.39 7.59
N PRO A 75 -17.88 31.06 8.11
CA PRO A 75 -18.08 29.86 8.91
C PRO A 75 -17.90 28.59 8.07
N LEU A 76 -17.48 27.50 8.72
CA LEU A 76 -17.30 26.18 8.10
C LEU A 76 -18.53 25.75 7.28
N GLU A 77 -19.74 26.08 7.75
CA GLU A 77 -20.99 25.81 7.02
C GLU A 77 -20.96 26.30 5.55
N LYS A 78 -20.32 27.46 5.27
CA LYS A 78 -20.15 28.00 3.91
C LYS A 78 -19.24 27.17 3.02
N HIS A 79 -18.37 26.33 3.58
CA HIS A 79 -17.50 25.43 2.84
C HIS A 79 -18.18 24.09 2.49
N ILE A 80 -19.30 23.76 3.14
CA ILE A 80 -20.00 22.49 2.95
C ILE A 80 -21.39 22.63 2.32
N GLU A 81 -21.86 23.84 2.01
CA GLU A 81 -23.18 24.08 1.38
C GLU A 81 -23.40 23.17 0.18
N LYS A 82 -22.49 23.23 -0.81
CA LYS A 82 -22.56 22.38 -2.01
C LYS A 82 -22.16 20.93 -1.77
N VAL A 83 -21.57 20.60 -0.61
CA VAL A 83 -21.19 19.21 -0.26
C VAL A 83 -22.41 18.48 0.29
N ARG A 84 -23.27 19.18 1.04
CA ARG A 84 -24.54 18.65 1.59
C ARG A 84 -25.55 18.24 0.51
N GLU A 85 -25.38 18.75 -0.71
CA GLU A 85 -26.22 18.40 -1.88
C GLU A 85 -25.79 17.07 -2.54
N LEU A 86 -24.63 16.52 -2.18
CA LEU A 86 -24.11 15.29 -2.74
C LEU A 86 -24.78 14.05 -2.13
N SER A 87 -24.68 12.90 -2.80
CA SER A 87 -25.14 11.64 -2.24
C SER A 87 -24.26 11.21 -1.05
N ASN A 88 -24.84 10.50 -0.09
CA ASN A 88 -24.12 9.95 1.07
C ASN A 88 -22.96 9.03 0.66
N ASP A 89 -23.10 8.31 -0.46
CA ASP A 89 -22.05 7.46 -1.02
C ASP A 89 -20.85 8.29 -1.49
N LEU A 90 -21.11 9.38 -2.22
CA LEU A 90 -20.04 10.28 -2.68
C LEU A 90 -19.38 10.99 -1.50
N ILE A 91 -20.16 11.44 -0.50
CA ILE A 91 -19.62 12.04 0.74
C ILE A 91 -18.71 11.05 1.47
N SER A 92 -19.13 9.79 1.62
CA SER A 92 -18.31 8.76 2.28
C SER A 92 -17.03 8.46 1.52
N ARG A 93 -17.08 8.47 0.18
CA ARG A 93 -15.90 8.29 -0.67
C ARG A 93 -14.93 9.46 -0.56
N LEU A 94 -15.42 10.71 -0.65
CA LEU A 94 -14.60 11.91 -0.51
C LEU A 94 -13.95 12.00 0.88
N ALA A 95 -14.70 11.68 1.93
CA ALA A 95 -14.18 11.60 3.29
C ALA A 95 -13.04 10.57 3.43
N THR A 96 -13.18 9.41 2.79
CA THR A 96 -12.10 8.40 2.76
C THR A 96 -10.86 8.94 2.03
N MET A 97 -11.04 9.65 0.91
CA MET A 97 -9.93 10.30 0.21
C MET A 97 -9.24 11.36 1.07
N VAL A 98 -9.99 12.15 1.86
CA VAL A 98 -9.40 13.12 2.79
C VAL A 98 -8.53 12.44 3.84
N ALA A 99 -9.03 11.38 4.47
CA ALA A 99 -8.24 10.61 5.43
C ALA A 99 -6.96 10.03 4.78
N ASP A 100 -7.06 9.54 3.54
CA ASP A 100 -5.91 9.02 2.80
C ASP A 100 -4.91 10.11 2.40
N VAL A 101 -5.36 11.34 2.13
CA VAL A 101 -4.49 12.51 1.89
C VAL A 101 -3.65 12.80 3.13
N ASP A 102 -4.22 12.73 4.33
CA ASP A 102 -3.49 12.93 5.59
C ASP A 102 -2.45 11.81 5.80
N VAL A 103 -2.80 10.56 5.52
CA VAL A 103 -1.87 9.42 5.57
C VAL A 103 -0.69 9.63 4.61
N LEU A 104 -0.96 10.05 3.37
CA LEU A 104 0.09 10.33 2.38
C LEU A 104 0.96 11.51 2.79
N TYR A 105 0.36 12.58 3.33
CA TYR A 105 1.11 13.73 3.82
C TYR A 105 2.14 13.31 4.87
N HIS A 106 1.70 12.55 5.89
CA HIS A 106 2.61 12.05 6.92
C HIS A 106 3.73 11.17 6.35
N ARG A 107 3.39 10.25 5.43
CA ARG A 107 4.38 9.41 4.75
C ARG A 107 5.40 10.23 3.96
N ILE A 108 4.98 11.28 3.26
CA ILE A 108 5.89 12.16 2.50
C ILE A 108 6.89 12.84 3.43
N GLN A 109 6.48 13.26 4.63
CA GLN A 109 7.38 13.91 5.59
C GLN A 109 8.46 12.95 6.10
N GLN A 110 8.09 11.69 6.33
CA GLN A 110 9.00 10.66 6.85
C GLN A 110 9.82 9.93 5.78
N GLU A 111 9.51 10.14 4.50
CA GLU A 111 10.15 9.41 3.40
C GLU A 111 11.45 10.09 2.95
N ASP A 112 12.54 9.33 3.03
CA ASP A 112 13.88 9.73 2.62
C ASP A 112 14.16 9.38 1.15
N ASP A 113 13.65 8.26 0.65
CA ASP A 113 13.93 7.82 -0.71
C ASP A 113 13.18 8.69 -1.73
N SER A 114 13.93 9.37 -2.59
CA SER A 114 13.38 10.37 -3.52
C SER A 114 12.37 9.78 -4.52
N ASP A 115 12.59 8.58 -5.03
CA ASP A 115 11.69 7.91 -5.97
C ASP A 115 10.37 7.52 -5.27
N THR A 116 10.46 7.03 -4.03
CA THR A 116 9.31 6.68 -3.18
C THR A 116 8.48 7.92 -2.84
N LYS A 117 9.15 9.01 -2.43
CA LYS A 117 8.52 10.30 -2.11
C LYS A 117 7.76 10.88 -3.31
N GLN A 118 8.32 10.76 -4.52
CA GLN A 118 7.65 11.22 -5.75
C GLN A 118 6.33 10.47 -6.02
N VAL A 119 6.29 9.16 -5.78
CA VAL A 119 5.06 8.36 -5.96
C VAL A 119 4.00 8.77 -4.93
N TYR A 120 4.37 8.93 -3.65
CA TYR A 120 3.43 9.42 -2.64
C TYR A 120 2.93 10.82 -2.96
N TYR A 121 3.80 11.72 -3.40
CA TYR A 121 3.42 13.08 -3.79
C TYR A 121 2.47 13.09 -4.99
N TYR A 122 2.69 12.22 -5.98
CA TYR A 122 1.76 12.04 -7.08
C TYR A 122 0.37 11.60 -6.58
N LEU A 123 0.29 10.57 -5.73
CA LEU A 123 -0.97 10.09 -5.16
C LEU A 123 -1.67 11.15 -4.32
N PHE A 124 -0.90 11.88 -3.50
CA PHE A 124 -1.39 12.99 -2.68
C PHE A 124 -2.07 14.05 -3.56
N ARG A 125 -1.41 14.45 -4.65
CA ARG A 125 -1.96 15.43 -5.61
C ARG A 125 -3.22 14.93 -6.29
N VAL A 126 -3.26 13.67 -6.72
CA VAL A 126 -4.44 13.10 -7.37
C VAL A 126 -5.62 13.05 -6.41
N LEU A 127 -5.46 12.50 -5.21
CA LEU A 127 -6.53 12.41 -4.22
C LEU A 127 -7.04 13.81 -3.82
N ARG A 128 -6.13 14.74 -3.54
CA ARG A 128 -6.49 16.14 -3.23
C ARG A 128 -7.33 16.76 -4.35
N LYS A 129 -6.92 16.57 -5.61
CA LYS A 129 -7.65 17.07 -6.78
C LYS A 129 -9.02 16.40 -6.92
N CYS A 130 -9.13 15.10 -6.66
CA CYS A 130 -10.40 14.38 -6.67
C CYS A 130 -11.37 14.93 -5.60
N VAL A 131 -10.87 15.21 -4.39
CA VAL A 131 -11.69 15.81 -3.33
C VAL A 131 -12.19 17.20 -3.73
N GLN A 132 -11.30 18.06 -4.23
CA GLN A 132 -11.62 19.42 -4.66
C GLN A 132 -12.65 19.46 -5.80
N ASN A 133 -12.47 18.59 -6.79
CA ASN A 133 -13.35 18.52 -7.97
C ASN A 133 -14.58 17.64 -7.76
N ARG A 134 -14.64 16.89 -6.65
CA ARG A 134 -15.72 15.96 -6.30
C ARG A 134 -15.95 14.91 -7.38
N CYS A 135 -14.87 14.44 -7.97
CA CYS A 135 -14.90 13.47 -9.05
C CYS A 135 -14.47 12.08 -8.57
N ASP A 136 -14.73 11.08 -9.39
CA ASP A 136 -14.20 9.75 -9.17
C ASP A 136 -12.67 9.74 -9.27
N LEU A 137 -12.06 8.74 -8.63
CA LEU A 137 -10.62 8.52 -8.69
C LEU A 137 -10.27 7.89 -10.03
N GLU A 138 -9.63 8.68 -10.89
CA GLU A 138 -9.01 8.21 -12.12
C GLU A 138 -7.49 8.31 -11.97
N LEU A 139 -6.82 7.17 -11.84
CA LEU A 139 -5.36 7.11 -11.81
C LEU A 139 -4.83 7.05 -13.23
N ASP A 140 -4.60 8.21 -13.84
CA ASP A 140 -3.81 8.31 -15.08
C ASP A 140 -2.32 8.16 -14.76
N SER A 141 -1.93 6.92 -14.41
CA SER A 141 -0.56 6.65 -13.97
C SER A 141 0.40 6.88 -15.14
N PRO A 142 1.46 7.70 -14.97
CA PRO A 142 2.50 7.84 -15.99
C PRO A 142 3.25 6.52 -16.24
N PHE A 143 3.07 5.54 -15.36
CA PHE A 143 3.65 4.20 -15.46
C PHE A 143 2.68 3.18 -16.10
N GLY A 144 1.52 3.62 -16.60
CA GLY A 144 0.48 2.76 -17.19
C GLY A 144 -0.46 2.13 -16.17
N CYS A 145 -1.42 1.35 -16.67
CA CYS A 145 -2.45 0.71 -15.83
C CYS A 145 -2.26 -0.81 -15.77
N PRO A 146 -2.66 -1.47 -14.66
CA PRO A 146 -2.63 -2.92 -14.55
C PRO A 146 -3.62 -3.59 -15.53
N PRO A 147 -3.34 -4.82 -16.01
CA PRO A 147 -2.11 -5.60 -15.77
C PRO A 147 -0.93 -5.07 -16.60
N PHE A 148 0.27 -5.13 -16.04
CA PHE A 148 1.49 -4.59 -16.66
C PHE A 148 2.22 -5.60 -17.56
N GLU A 149 1.97 -6.89 -17.37
CA GLU A 149 2.53 -7.97 -18.17
C GLU A 149 1.43 -9.00 -18.50
N GLN A 150 1.52 -9.62 -19.68
CA GLN A 150 0.46 -10.48 -20.22
C GLN A 150 0.29 -11.79 -19.44
N VAL A 151 1.39 -12.37 -18.95
CA VAL A 151 1.36 -13.59 -18.14
C VAL A 151 1.72 -13.23 -16.71
N PRO A 152 0.76 -13.34 -15.76
CA PRO A 152 0.98 -12.97 -14.38
C PRO A 152 2.00 -13.87 -13.67
N ILE A 153 2.65 -13.37 -12.61
CA ILE A 153 3.56 -14.16 -11.76
C ILE A 153 2.87 -15.43 -11.24
N ALA A 154 1.61 -15.34 -10.81
CA ALA A 154 0.87 -16.52 -10.33
C ALA A 154 0.80 -17.63 -11.40
N HIS A 155 0.66 -17.27 -12.68
CA HIS A 155 0.67 -18.22 -13.78
C HIS A 155 2.09 -18.72 -14.09
N ILE A 156 3.10 -17.84 -14.01
CA ILE A 156 4.51 -18.23 -14.17
C ILE A 156 4.91 -19.29 -13.13
N LEU A 157 4.56 -19.09 -11.86
CA LEU A 157 4.85 -20.05 -10.78
C LEU A 157 4.12 -21.38 -11.00
N ALA A 158 2.85 -21.33 -11.41
CA ALA A 158 2.10 -22.53 -11.80
C ALA A 158 2.75 -23.30 -12.94
N ASN A 159 3.19 -22.59 -13.99
CA ASN A 159 3.87 -23.19 -15.13
C ASN A 159 5.22 -23.80 -14.72
N PHE A 160 5.93 -23.15 -13.80
CA PHE A 160 7.22 -23.60 -13.32
C PHE A 160 7.12 -24.91 -12.53
N VAL A 161 6.16 -25.01 -11.60
CA VAL A 161 5.91 -26.27 -10.86
C VAL A 161 5.62 -27.41 -11.83
N ALA A 162 4.78 -27.16 -12.83
CA ALA A 162 4.41 -28.19 -13.78
C ALA A 162 5.56 -28.57 -14.73
N LEU A 163 6.38 -27.62 -15.19
CA LEU A 163 7.57 -27.86 -16.00
C LEU A 163 8.62 -28.67 -15.22
N LYS A 164 8.88 -28.30 -13.97
CA LYS A 164 9.86 -28.97 -13.10
C LYS A 164 9.47 -30.43 -12.82
N ASN A 165 8.17 -30.75 -12.85
CA ASN A 165 7.63 -32.04 -12.47
C ASN A 165 7.09 -32.90 -13.63
N GLU A 166 7.43 -32.60 -14.89
CA GLU A 166 6.92 -33.36 -16.06
C GLU A 166 7.19 -34.88 -15.98
N SER A 167 8.28 -35.28 -15.31
CA SER A 167 8.66 -36.69 -15.10
C SER A 167 8.66 -37.12 -13.62
N ALA A 168 8.13 -36.27 -12.73
CA ALA A 168 8.21 -36.50 -11.28
C ALA A 168 7.04 -37.35 -10.74
N SER A 169 7.20 -37.85 -9.51
CA SER A 169 6.11 -38.54 -8.79
C SER A 169 5.04 -37.55 -8.33
N ALA A 170 3.84 -38.04 -8.03
CA ALA A 170 2.77 -37.19 -7.50
C ALA A 170 3.17 -36.48 -6.19
N SER A 171 3.92 -37.15 -5.31
CA SER A 171 4.40 -36.59 -4.04
C SER A 171 5.44 -35.47 -4.24
N ALA A 172 6.34 -35.60 -5.22
CA ALA A 172 7.28 -34.53 -5.55
C ALA A 172 6.55 -33.29 -6.11
N HIS A 173 5.53 -33.52 -6.94
CA HIS A 173 4.71 -32.45 -7.48
C HIS A 173 3.89 -31.71 -6.40
N GLU A 174 3.40 -32.44 -5.38
CA GLU A 174 2.71 -31.84 -4.23
C GLU A 174 3.67 -30.97 -3.40
N SER A 175 4.90 -31.45 -3.16
CA SER A 175 5.94 -30.69 -2.45
C SER A 175 6.31 -29.38 -3.14
N ASP A 176 6.53 -29.41 -4.46
CA ASP A 176 6.85 -28.20 -5.25
C ASP A 176 5.65 -27.26 -5.33
N PHE A 177 4.42 -27.78 -5.34
CA PHE A 177 3.21 -26.96 -5.29
C PHE A 177 3.08 -26.22 -3.95
N GLU A 178 3.27 -26.91 -2.82
CA GLU A 178 3.27 -26.29 -1.49
C GLU A 178 4.39 -25.24 -1.36
N THR A 179 5.58 -25.52 -1.92
CA THR A 179 6.69 -24.56 -1.96
C THR A 179 6.33 -23.31 -2.78
N ALA A 180 5.69 -23.47 -3.94
CA ALA A 180 5.23 -22.36 -4.76
C ALA A 180 4.15 -21.52 -4.07
N ALA A 181 3.22 -22.16 -3.34
CA ALA A 181 2.20 -21.48 -2.55
C ALA A 181 2.83 -20.63 -1.43
N LEU A 182 3.80 -21.19 -0.69
CA LEU A 182 4.55 -20.46 0.32
C LEU A 182 5.29 -19.24 -0.29
N ILE A 183 6.02 -19.44 -1.39
CA ILE A 183 6.74 -18.36 -2.09
C ILE A 183 5.77 -17.27 -2.54
N SER A 184 4.62 -17.64 -3.08
CA SER A 184 3.60 -16.69 -3.54
C SER A 184 3.08 -15.82 -2.40
N GLN A 185 2.81 -16.43 -1.25
CA GLN A 185 2.38 -15.72 -0.06
C GLN A 185 3.47 -14.78 0.46
N CYS A 186 4.70 -15.27 0.60
CA CYS A 186 5.83 -14.46 1.01
C CYS A 186 6.05 -13.28 0.06
N LEU A 187 6.01 -13.50 -1.25
CA LEU A 187 6.20 -12.46 -2.26
C LEU A 187 5.09 -11.41 -2.24
N SER A 188 3.84 -11.81 -2.01
CA SER A 188 2.69 -10.89 -1.90
C SER A 188 2.75 -10.00 -0.66
N ALA A 189 3.31 -10.51 0.44
CA ALA A 189 3.51 -9.79 1.68
C ALA A 189 4.85 -9.03 1.74
N TRP A 190 5.74 -9.30 0.79
CA TRP A 190 7.08 -8.73 0.77
C TRP A 190 7.04 -7.23 0.47
N THR A 191 7.86 -6.49 1.20
CA THR A 191 8.09 -5.06 0.95
C THR A 191 9.31 -4.95 0.08
N LEU A 192 9.13 -4.43 -1.14
CA LEU A 192 10.24 -4.16 -2.05
C LEU A 192 11.19 -3.15 -1.43
N GLU A 193 12.46 -3.30 -1.77
CA GLU A 193 13.47 -2.32 -1.42
C GLU A 193 13.27 -1.03 -2.19
N THR A 194 13.68 0.07 -1.58
CA THR A 194 13.65 1.35 -2.28
C THR A 194 14.60 1.33 -3.48
N PRO A 195 14.34 2.13 -4.53
CA PRO A 195 15.25 2.23 -5.66
C PRO A 195 16.69 2.57 -5.27
N SER A 196 16.91 3.38 -4.23
CA SER A 196 18.25 3.68 -3.72
C SER A 196 18.95 2.43 -3.16
N THR A 197 18.26 1.62 -2.35
CA THR A 197 18.79 0.36 -1.81
C THR A 197 19.04 -0.65 -2.92
N HIS A 198 18.11 -0.77 -3.88
CA HIS A 198 18.27 -1.68 -5.00
C HIS A 198 19.45 -1.28 -5.90
N HIS A 199 19.65 0.02 -6.15
CA HIS A 199 20.81 0.52 -6.88
C HIS A 199 22.12 0.10 -6.23
N PHE A 200 22.24 0.25 -4.90
CA PHE A 200 23.43 -0.17 -4.16
C PHE A 200 23.73 -1.67 -4.37
N ARG A 201 22.72 -2.55 -4.24
CA ARG A 201 22.84 -4.00 -4.51
C ARG A 201 23.42 -4.27 -5.89
N ILE A 202 22.78 -3.76 -6.94
CA ILE A 202 23.13 -4.16 -8.31
C ILE A 202 24.45 -3.53 -8.77
N ALA A 203 24.83 -2.39 -8.19
CA ALA A 203 26.11 -1.73 -8.47
C ALA A 203 27.31 -2.55 -7.99
N GLU A 204 27.18 -3.31 -6.91
CA GLU A 204 28.23 -4.22 -6.43
C GLU A 204 28.40 -5.45 -7.34
N MET A 205 27.33 -5.87 -8.04
CA MET A 205 27.28 -7.15 -8.76
C MET A 205 27.49 -7.03 -10.28
N ASN A 206 27.27 -5.86 -10.87
CA ASN A 206 27.20 -5.69 -12.33
C ASN A 206 28.07 -4.51 -12.84
N HIS A 207 28.36 -4.50 -14.14
CA HIS A 207 29.00 -3.34 -14.81
C HIS A 207 28.00 -2.18 -14.99
N SER A 208 28.50 -0.93 -14.90
CA SER A 208 27.72 0.31 -14.85
C SER A 208 26.60 0.44 -15.91
N ARG A 209 26.82 0.09 -17.19
CA ARG A 209 25.76 0.22 -18.21
C ARG A 209 24.57 -0.70 -17.99
N LYS A 210 24.81 -1.92 -17.48
CA LYS A 210 23.75 -2.89 -17.18
C LYS A 210 22.98 -2.47 -15.92
N VAL A 211 23.67 -1.82 -14.98
CA VAL A 211 23.08 -1.25 -13.75
C VAL A 211 22.04 -0.19 -14.09
N ASP A 212 22.33 0.74 -15.01
CA ASP A 212 21.41 1.83 -15.35
C ASP A 212 20.11 1.33 -16.01
N ASP A 213 20.23 0.37 -16.94
CA ASP A 213 19.09 -0.23 -17.64
C ASP A 213 18.19 -1.03 -16.69
N GLU A 214 18.81 -1.79 -15.77
CA GLU A 214 18.11 -2.58 -14.75
C GLU A 214 17.44 -1.68 -13.71
N LEU A 215 18.15 -0.67 -13.22
CA LEU A 215 17.62 0.30 -12.26
C LEU A 215 16.42 1.06 -12.83
N SER A 216 16.47 1.47 -14.10
CA SER A 216 15.36 2.16 -14.74
C SER A 216 14.10 1.30 -14.80
N GLN A 217 14.25 0.01 -15.13
CA GLN A 217 13.14 -0.94 -15.13
C GLN A 217 12.63 -1.19 -13.70
N TYR A 218 13.54 -1.30 -12.73
CA TYR A 218 13.20 -1.45 -11.32
C TYR A 218 12.39 -0.26 -10.81
N LYS A 219 12.80 0.98 -11.09
CA LYS A 219 12.07 2.19 -10.69
C LYS A 219 10.63 2.20 -11.19
N ILE A 220 10.42 1.85 -12.46
CA ILE A 220 9.06 1.75 -13.04
C ILE A 220 8.24 0.65 -12.34
N GLY A 221 8.84 -0.53 -12.14
CA GLY A 221 8.20 -1.63 -11.43
C GLY A 221 7.85 -1.28 -9.98
N TYR A 222 8.78 -0.66 -9.27
CA TYR A 222 8.63 -0.20 -7.90
C TYR A 222 7.52 0.84 -7.78
N ALA A 223 7.49 1.85 -8.67
CA ALA A 223 6.45 2.87 -8.66
C ALA A 223 5.05 2.26 -8.89
N ARG A 224 4.93 1.31 -9.83
CA ARG A 224 3.69 0.56 -10.05
C ARG A 224 3.28 -0.24 -8.82
N TRP A 225 4.22 -0.96 -8.20
CA TRP A 225 3.95 -1.76 -7.01
C TRP A 225 3.51 -0.89 -5.84
N LEU A 226 4.20 0.24 -5.64
CA LEU A 226 3.89 1.17 -4.58
C LEU A 226 2.50 1.78 -4.80
N GLN A 227 2.17 2.17 -6.03
CA GLN A 227 0.89 2.76 -6.39
C GLN A 227 -0.29 1.79 -6.28
N PHE A 228 -0.16 0.56 -6.79
CA PHE A 228 -1.31 -0.35 -6.98
C PHE A 228 -1.36 -1.51 -5.97
N CYS A 229 -0.27 -1.82 -5.28
CA CYS A 229 -0.22 -2.92 -4.33
C CYS A 229 -0.01 -2.42 -2.89
N ARG A 230 1.04 -1.62 -2.64
CA ARG A 230 1.46 -1.27 -1.28
C ARG A 230 0.68 -0.11 -0.67
N THR A 231 0.59 1.03 -1.34
CA THR A 231 -0.13 2.20 -0.81
C THR A 231 -1.61 1.92 -0.56
N PRO A 232 -2.33 1.18 -1.44
CA PRO A 232 -3.73 0.80 -1.18
C PRO A 232 -3.95 -0.10 0.04
N THR A 233 -2.88 -0.62 0.68
CA THR A 233 -3.02 -1.34 1.96
C THR A 233 -3.33 -0.42 3.13
N VAL A 234 -3.02 0.87 3.00
CA VAL A 234 -3.24 1.89 4.04
C VAL A 234 -4.16 3.02 3.56
N CYS A 235 -4.16 3.34 2.27
CA CYS A 235 -5.05 4.32 1.65
C CYS A 235 -6.24 3.63 0.97
N LYS A 236 -7.40 3.61 1.64
CA LYS A 236 -8.54 2.75 1.27
C LYS A 236 -9.32 3.24 0.04
N SER A 237 -9.15 4.50 -0.34
CA SER A 237 -9.76 5.08 -1.54
C SER A 237 -9.04 4.65 -2.83
N LEU A 238 -7.80 4.15 -2.73
CA LEU A 238 -7.03 3.69 -3.89
C LEU A 238 -7.43 2.26 -4.30
N PRO A 239 -7.46 1.95 -5.60
CA PRO A 239 -7.69 0.58 -6.07
C PRO A 239 -6.52 -0.32 -5.68
N ARG A 240 -6.82 -1.41 -4.98
CA ARG A 240 -5.85 -2.42 -4.57
C ARG A 240 -5.80 -3.57 -5.58
N HIS A 241 -4.59 -3.93 -5.98
CA HIS A 241 -4.31 -5.06 -6.83
C HIS A 241 -3.33 -6.03 -6.15
N ASP A 242 -3.41 -7.30 -6.55
CA ASP A 242 -2.44 -8.32 -6.19
C ASP A 242 -1.22 -8.21 -7.12
N MET A 243 -0.02 -8.13 -6.53
CA MET A 243 1.24 -8.12 -7.27
C MET A 243 1.33 -9.34 -8.20
N LEU A 244 0.91 -10.52 -7.74
CA LEU A 244 1.04 -11.75 -8.51
C LEU A 244 0.13 -11.81 -9.73
N ALA A 245 -0.92 -10.97 -9.75
CA ALA A 245 -1.91 -10.89 -10.81
C ALA A 245 -1.59 -9.83 -11.87
N ILE A 246 -0.87 -8.77 -11.50
CA ILE A 246 -0.64 -7.61 -12.39
C ILE A 246 0.78 -7.50 -12.93
N PHE A 247 1.76 -8.14 -12.28
CA PHE A 247 3.14 -8.21 -12.75
C PHE A 247 3.45 -9.58 -13.36
N GLY A 248 4.54 -9.68 -14.12
CA GLY A 248 4.95 -10.90 -14.81
C GLY A 248 6.45 -11.15 -14.74
N ARG A 249 6.99 -11.73 -15.81
CA ARG A 249 8.36 -12.23 -15.88
C ARG A 249 9.40 -11.15 -15.68
N ASN A 250 9.23 -9.99 -16.31
CA ASN A 250 10.25 -8.95 -16.29
C ASN A 250 10.39 -8.39 -14.88
N PHE A 251 9.26 -8.07 -14.24
CA PHE A 251 9.29 -7.61 -12.86
C PHE A 251 9.80 -8.70 -11.90
N LEU A 252 9.34 -9.94 -12.05
CA LEU A 252 9.80 -11.04 -11.20
C LEU A 252 11.31 -11.22 -11.25
N ARG A 253 11.93 -11.12 -12.44
CA ARG A 253 13.39 -11.21 -12.58
C ARG A 253 14.15 -10.14 -11.80
N LEU A 254 13.59 -8.93 -11.70
CA LEU A 254 14.23 -7.81 -11.00
C LEU A 254 14.17 -8.00 -9.47
N VAL A 255 13.07 -8.56 -8.97
CA VAL A 255 12.83 -8.68 -7.52
C VAL A 255 13.30 -9.99 -6.92
N LEU A 256 13.36 -11.08 -7.71
CA LEU A 256 13.60 -12.43 -7.21
C LEU A 256 14.94 -12.58 -6.44
N PRO A 257 16.08 -12.00 -6.88
CA PRO A 257 17.32 -12.14 -6.15
C PRO A 257 17.26 -11.53 -4.74
N ALA A 258 16.75 -10.31 -4.63
CA ALA A 258 16.55 -9.60 -3.36
C ALA A 258 15.57 -10.33 -2.44
N PHE A 259 14.46 -10.79 -3.03
CA PHE A 259 13.45 -11.58 -2.31
C PHE A 259 14.03 -12.90 -1.78
N ALA A 260 14.83 -13.61 -2.56
CA ALA A 260 15.43 -14.88 -2.15
C ALA A 260 16.41 -14.70 -0.99
N GLU A 261 17.22 -13.64 -1.05
CA GLU A 261 18.15 -13.26 0.03
C GLU A 261 17.40 -12.90 1.32
N ASP A 262 16.36 -12.07 1.23
CA ASP A 262 15.57 -11.66 2.39
C ASP A 262 14.78 -12.83 2.99
N LEU A 263 14.16 -13.68 2.16
CA LEU A 263 13.45 -14.87 2.62
C LEU A 263 14.38 -15.83 3.35
N LYS A 264 15.57 -16.09 2.79
CA LYS A 264 16.59 -16.92 3.45
C LYS A 264 16.97 -16.34 4.81
N ARG A 265 17.27 -15.04 4.87
CA ARG A 265 17.63 -14.35 6.12
C ARG A 265 16.54 -14.49 7.19
N ARG A 266 15.25 -14.38 6.81
CA ARG A 266 14.12 -14.57 7.75
C ARG A 266 14.01 -16.02 8.23
N LEU A 267 14.15 -16.99 7.33
CA LEU A 267 14.10 -18.41 7.70
C LEU A 267 15.28 -18.82 8.61
N ASP A 268 16.44 -18.19 8.43
CA ASP A 268 17.62 -18.36 9.30
C ASP A 268 17.40 -17.77 10.71
N GLN A 269 16.61 -16.69 10.82
CA GLN A 269 16.29 -16.01 12.09
C GLN A 269 15.18 -16.71 12.89
N GLU A 270 14.34 -17.49 12.23
CA GLU A 270 13.25 -18.22 12.89
C GLU A 270 13.81 -19.26 13.88
N THR A 271 13.34 -19.24 15.12
CA THR A 271 13.86 -20.12 16.19
C THR A 271 13.04 -21.39 16.39
N ASP A 272 11.88 -21.49 15.72
CA ASP A 272 11.04 -22.68 15.74
C ASP A 272 11.79 -23.88 15.13
N ASP A 273 11.81 -25.02 15.82
CA ASP A 273 12.49 -26.25 15.37
C ASP A 273 11.50 -27.22 14.73
N SER A 274 10.47 -26.69 14.06
CA SER A 274 9.45 -27.52 13.43
C SER A 274 9.98 -28.22 12.19
N SER A 275 9.56 -29.49 12.02
CA SER A 275 9.83 -30.28 10.80
C SER A 275 9.39 -29.58 9.50
N GLN A 276 8.39 -28.68 9.60
CA GLN A 276 7.95 -27.85 8.49
C GLN A 276 8.98 -26.79 8.11
N ARG A 277 9.63 -26.14 9.09
CA ARG A 277 10.72 -25.18 8.83
C ARG A 277 11.93 -25.85 8.21
N GLU A 278 12.37 -27.00 8.73
CA GLU A 278 13.50 -27.75 8.15
C GLU A 278 13.24 -28.10 6.68
N ARG A 279 12.01 -28.48 6.36
CA ARG A 279 11.57 -28.76 4.99
C ARG A 279 11.67 -27.51 4.12
N VAL A 280 11.11 -26.39 4.57
CA VAL A 280 11.14 -25.10 3.85
C VAL A 280 12.57 -24.63 3.60
N MET A 281 13.43 -24.68 4.61
CA MET A 281 14.84 -24.32 4.54
C MET A 281 15.61 -25.15 3.50
N ARG A 282 15.24 -26.43 3.34
CA ARG A 282 15.85 -27.32 2.36
C ARG A 282 15.31 -27.09 0.94
N GLU A 283 14.01 -26.87 0.78
CA GLU A 283 13.34 -26.86 -0.53
C GLU A 283 13.37 -25.49 -1.22
N VAL A 284 13.13 -24.41 -0.47
CA VAL A 284 12.99 -23.06 -1.03
C VAL A 284 14.23 -22.57 -1.78
N PRO A 285 15.47 -22.69 -1.26
CA PRO A 285 16.65 -22.18 -1.97
C PRO A 285 16.86 -22.85 -3.33
N GLY A 286 16.63 -24.17 -3.40
CA GLY A 286 16.72 -24.91 -4.65
C GLY A 286 15.62 -24.50 -5.63
N PHE A 287 14.39 -24.36 -5.14
CA PHE A 287 13.26 -23.91 -5.95
C PHE A 287 13.51 -22.53 -6.57
N LEU A 288 13.93 -21.54 -5.78
CA LEU A 288 14.16 -20.17 -6.24
C LEU A 288 15.30 -20.08 -7.27
N ARG A 289 16.40 -20.80 -7.05
CA ARG A 289 17.52 -20.87 -8.01
C ARG A 289 17.10 -21.48 -9.35
N ASP A 290 16.33 -22.57 -9.30
CA ASP A 290 15.85 -23.23 -10.51
C ASP A 290 14.85 -22.33 -11.27
N LEU A 291 13.99 -21.60 -10.54
CA LEU A 291 13.07 -20.60 -11.10
C LEU A 291 13.84 -19.45 -11.76
N GLU A 292 14.84 -18.87 -11.09
CA GLU A 292 15.68 -17.79 -11.62
C GLU A 292 16.40 -18.21 -12.91
N THR A 293 16.91 -19.45 -12.93
CA THR A 293 17.55 -20.04 -14.11
C THR A 293 16.58 -20.12 -15.28
N GLU A 294 15.35 -20.58 -15.04
CA GLU A 294 14.33 -20.69 -16.08
C GLU A 294 13.87 -19.31 -16.58
N LEU A 295 13.65 -18.35 -15.69
CA LEU A 295 13.28 -16.98 -16.04
C LEU A 295 14.36 -16.26 -16.86
N SER A 296 15.62 -16.68 -16.72
CA SER A 296 16.77 -16.13 -17.46
C SER A 296 16.82 -16.57 -18.92
N LYS A 297 16.25 -17.74 -19.28
CA LYS A 297 16.26 -18.29 -20.64
C LYS A 297 15.46 -17.43 -21.61
N LYS A 298 16.01 -17.09 -22.79
CA LYS A 298 15.32 -16.25 -23.79
C LYS A 298 13.94 -16.82 -24.15
N ASP A 299 13.92 -18.10 -24.53
CA ASP A 299 12.72 -18.86 -24.85
C ASP A 299 12.39 -19.76 -23.66
N THR A 300 11.30 -19.47 -22.97
CA THR A 300 10.81 -20.27 -21.84
C THR A 300 9.30 -20.46 -21.97
N PRO A 301 8.78 -21.68 -21.74
CA PRO A 301 7.35 -21.94 -21.76
C PRO A 301 6.60 -21.24 -20.61
N LEU A 302 7.31 -20.71 -19.61
CA LEU A 302 6.69 -20.03 -18.46
C LEU A 302 5.82 -18.84 -18.84
N VAL A 303 6.17 -18.14 -19.93
CA VAL A 303 5.42 -16.98 -20.45
C VAL A 303 4.51 -17.30 -21.63
N ASP A 304 4.37 -18.58 -21.99
CA ASP A 304 3.42 -18.99 -23.00
C ASP A 304 2.06 -19.26 -22.36
N SER A 305 1.10 -18.37 -22.64
CA SER A 305 -0.30 -18.51 -22.22
C SER A 305 -0.94 -19.84 -22.66
N LYS A 306 -0.42 -20.46 -23.73
CA LYS A 306 -0.90 -21.74 -24.27
C LYS A 306 -0.15 -22.95 -23.73
N TYR A 307 0.86 -22.74 -22.88
CA TYR A 307 1.63 -23.84 -22.32
C TYR A 307 0.71 -24.74 -21.46
N ALA A 308 0.70 -26.02 -21.80
CA ALA A 308 -0.12 -27.05 -21.18
C ALA A 308 0.73 -28.31 -20.93
N PRO A 309 1.54 -28.32 -19.85
CA PRO A 309 2.38 -29.46 -19.50
C PRO A 309 1.54 -30.71 -19.23
N LYS A 310 2.11 -31.88 -19.59
CA LYS A 310 1.48 -33.17 -19.29
C LYS A 310 1.72 -33.52 -17.82
N LEU A 311 0.66 -33.54 -17.03
CA LEU A 311 0.71 -33.91 -15.61
C LEU A 311 0.55 -35.42 -15.42
N PRO A 312 1.19 -36.02 -14.39
CA PRO A 312 0.88 -37.38 -13.95
C PRO A 312 -0.62 -37.55 -13.65
N LYS A 313 -1.14 -38.76 -13.87
CA LYS A 313 -2.57 -39.05 -13.61
C LYS A 313 -2.95 -38.71 -12.17
N GLY A 314 -4.00 -37.92 -11.99
CA GLY A 314 -4.55 -37.54 -10.68
C GLY A 314 -4.00 -36.22 -10.11
N VAL A 315 -2.94 -35.65 -10.69
CA VAL A 315 -2.40 -34.37 -10.26
C VAL A 315 -3.15 -33.23 -10.95
N LYS A 316 -3.67 -32.27 -10.17
CA LYS A 316 -4.29 -31.05 -10.71
C LYS A 316 -3.22 -30.04 -11.06
N ARG A 317 -3.44 -29.30 -12.15
CA ARG A 317 -2.58 -28.17 -12.50
C ARG A 317 -2.69 -27.10 -11.40
N PRO A 318 -1.56 -26.59 -10.89
CA PRO A 318 -1.57 -25.36 -10.10
C PRO A 318 -2.25 -24.26 -10.92
N THR A 319 -3.30 -23.63 -10.40
CA THR A 319 -3.86 -22.44 -11.03
C THR A 319 -3.54 -21.22 -10.19
N ALA A 320 -3.50 -20.03 -10.80
CA ALA A 320 -3.24 -18.78 -10.09
C ALA A 320 -4.18 -18.59 -8.88
N LEU A 321 -5.43 -19.06 -8.97
CA LEU A 321 -6.40 -19.04 -7.88
C LEU A 321 -6.05 -20.03 -6.75
N THR A 322 -5.60 -21.25 -7.08
CA THR A 322 -5.26 -22.29 -6.09
C THR A 322 -3.96 -21.98 -5.34
N ILE A 323 -3.00 -21.32 -5.99
CA ILE A 323 -1.74 -20.90 -5.36
C ILE A 323 -1.96 -19.78 -4.33
N SER A 324 -3.02 -18.98 -4.49
CA SER A 324 -3.35 -17.84 -3.61
C SER A 324 -4.34 -18.20 -2.48
N ALA A 325 -5.24 -19.17 -2.67
CA ALA A 325 -6.41 -19.33 -1.82
C ALA A 325 -6.28 -20.27 -0.60
N ASP A 326 -5.39 -21.28 -0.62
CA ASP A 326 -5.58 -22.46 0.26
C ASP A 326 -4.45 -22.79 1.26
N TYR A 327 -3.39 -21.96 1.40
CA TYR A 327 -2.30 -22.24 2.35
C TYR A 327 -2.32 -21.33 3.58
N ARG A 328 -2.34 -21.93 4.79
CA ARG A 328 -2.15 -21.22 6.06
C ARG A 328 -0.64 -21.05 6.29
N PRO A 329 -0.15 -19.81 6.49
CA PRO A 329 1.28 -19.55 6.66
C PRO A 329 1.81 -20.23 7.94
N LEU A 330 3.07 -20.66 7.88
CA LEU A 330 3.93 -20.61 9.07
C LEU A 330 3.95 -19.15 9.53
N ASN A 331 3.85 -18.87 10.83
CA ASN A 331 3.89 -17.53 11.41
C ASN A 331 5.22 -16.83 11.06
N VAL A 332 5.35 -16.31 9.84
CA VAL A 332 6.45 -15.46 9.42
C VAL A 332 5.94 -14.05 9.61
N ASP A 333 6.09 -13.54 10.84
CA ASP A 333 5.67 -12.19 11.21
C ASP A 333 6.28 -11.17 10.23
N THR A 334 5.47 -10.63 9.32
CA THR A 334 5.87 -9.54 8.42
C THR A 334 5.59 -8.17 9.01
N THR A 335 5.29 -8.09 10.30
CA THR A 335 4.97 -6.83 10.98
C THR A 335 6.24 -6.20 11.53
N THR A 336 6.97 -5.46 10.70
CA THR A 336 7.90 -4.46 11.24
C THR A 336 7.04 -3.35 11.84
N ALA A 337 7.01 -3.31 13.18
CA ALA A 337 6.31 -2.32 13.96
C ALA A 337 6.89 -0.92 13.67
N VAL A 338 6.03 0.00 13.22
CA VAL A 338 6.30 1.44 13.31
C VAL A 338 5.88 1.84 14.73
N GLN A 339 6.84 1.95 15.64
CA GLN A 339 6.63 2.53 16.96
C GLN A 339 7.23 3.93 17.01
N GLY A 340 6.31 4.90 17.16
CA GLY A 340 6.40 6.15 17.91
C GLY A 340 7.69 6.97 17.85
N LEU A 341 7.62 8.12 17.18
CA LEU A 341 8.30 9.34 17.61
C LEU A 341 7.36 10.54 17.38
N GLU A 342 7.30 11.40 18.39
CA GLU A 342 6.47 12.61 18.48
C GLU A 342 6.89 13.64 17.42
N PRO A 343 5.96 14.48 16.92
CA PRO A 343 6.25 15.47 15.89
C PRO A 343 7.01 16.68 16.48
N GLU A 344 8.17 16.99 15.93
CA GLU A 344 8.76 18.33 16.03
C GLU A 344 8.35 19.20 14.85
N GLU A 345 8.36 20.51 15.13
CA GLU A 345 7.64 21.64 14.57
C GLU A 345 7.66 21.88 13.04
N ASP A 346 6.62 22.59 12.63
CA ASP A 346 6.10 22.89 11.30
C ASP A 346 7.09 23.48 10.28
N MET A 347 6.89 23.06 9.02
CA MET A 347 7.26 23.83 7.85
C MET A 347 6.05 23.91 6.92
N ASP A 348 5.60 25.14 6.64
CA ASP A 348 4.34 25.48 6.00
C ASP A 348 4.10 24.77 4.65
N ALA A 349 2.92 24.16 4.51
CA ALA A 349 2.42 23.49 3.29
C ALA A 349 2.17 24.45 2.10
N HIS A 350 2.66 25.68 2.17
CA HIS A 350 2.52 26.72 1.14
C HIS A 350 3.79 26.93 0.29
N ASP A 351 4.92 26.33 0.64
CA ASP A 351 6.20 26.54 -0.04
C ASP A 351 6.46 25.64 -1.27
N PHE A 352 5.48 24.86 -1.72
CA PHE A 352 5.63 23.93 -2.85
C PHE A 352 4.61 24.16 -3.97
N ILE A 353 4.40 25.43 -4.34
CA ILE A 353 3.73 25.81 -5.61
C ILE A 353 4.62 25.47 -6.80
#